data_AF-A0A9R0R4E2-F1
#
_entry.id   AF-A0A9R0R4E2-F1
#
_cell.length_a   1.000
_cell.length_b   1.000
_cell.length_c   1.000
_cell.angle_alpha   90.00
_cell.angle_beta   90.00
_cell.angle_gamma   90.00
#
_symmetry.space_group_name_H-M   'P 1'
#
loop_
_entity.id
_entity.type
_entity.pdbx_description
1 polymer ?
#
loop_
_entity_poly.entity_id
_entity_poly.type
_entity_poly.pdbx_seq_one_letter_code
_entity_poly.pdbx_strand_id
1 'polypeptide(L)'
;MYHGGQSMSPAATGGRGGTARKVAPWILACGFLLCSSVLFLGAEGAIGVNYGMIANNLPTPDKVIAMYKANKISYVRLFHPDTTVLTALRGTGIGVVLGTLNEDLAHLASDESFAASWVASYVKPFAGAVTFRYITAGNEVIPGDLGTHVLPAIRNIETALKAAGVTGVPVTTAVETYLFAMFNENQKPEGTEQHFGLFQPDMSAVYPVDFAAGSY
;
A
#
# COMPACT_ATOMS: atom_id res chain seq x y z
N MET A 1 -66.85 -47.34 14.39
CA MET A 1 -68.24 -46.88 14.23
C MET A 1 -68.34 -45.45 14.73
N TYR A 2 -69.00 -44.59 13.96
CA TYR A 2 -69.26 -43.17 14.23
C TYR A 2 -70.12 -42.96 15.48
N HIS A 3 -69.93 -41.81 16.17
CA HIS A 3 -70.90 -40.83 16.71
C HIS A 3 -70.05 -39.81 17.50
N GLY A 4 -70.11 -38.48 17.38
CA GLY A 4 -71.13 -37.56 16.87
C GLY A 4 -71.51 -36.57 18.00
N GLY A 5 -71.43 -35.25 17.75
CA GLY A 5 -72.26 -34.25 18.44
C GLY A 5 -71.59 -33.25 19.39
N GLN A 6 -71.75 -31.96 19.08
CA GLN A 6 -71.26 -30.75 19.75
C GLN A 6 -72.19 -30.23 20.87
N SER A 7 -71.69 -29.38 21.78
CA SER A 7 -72.39 -28.16 22.21
C SER A 7 -71.42 -27.11 22.83
N MET A 8 -71.76 -25.83 22.69
CA MET A 8 -70.92 -24.62 22.91
C MET A 8 -71.10 -23.98 24.32
N SER A 9 -69.99 -23.48 24.90
CA SER A 9 -69.69 -22.19 25.60
C SER A 9 -70.69 -21.51 26.58
N PRO A 10 -70.26 -20.70 27.60
CA PRO A 10 -69.18 -19.69 27.49
C PRO A 10 -68.29 -19.33 28.71
N ALA A 11 -67.17 -18.67 28.38
CA ALA A 11 -66.46 -17.54 29.02
C ALA A 11 -66.07 -17.56 30.52
N ALA A 12 -64.75 -17.47 30.79
CA ALA A 12 -64.14 -16.49 31.70
C ALA A 12 -62.63 -16.41 31.47
N THR A 13 -62.15 -15.29 30.91
CA THR A 13 -60.73 -14.96 30.73
C THR A 13 -60.15 -14.39 32.03
N GLY A 14 -59.41 -15.23 32.76
CA GLY A 14 -58.61 -14.81 33.92
C GLY A 14 -57.19 -14.43 33.50
N GLY A 15 -56.91 -13.14 33.38
CA GLY A 15 -55.55 -12.62 33.18
C GLY A 15 -54.69 -12.76 34.44
N ARG A 16 -53.46 -13.26 34.29
CA ARG A 16 -52.36 -13.01 35.24
C ARG A 16 -51.25 -12.29 34.50
N GLY A 17 -51.05 -11.03 34.89
CA GLY A 17 -50.02 -10.16 34.36
C GLY A 17 -48.62 -10.63 34.73
N GLY A 18 -47.79 -10.81 33.72
CA GLY A 18 -46.34 -10.80 33.88
C GLY A 18 -45.88 -9.35 33.99
N THR A 19 -45.31 -8.97 35.13
CA THR A 19 -44.60 -7.70 35.29
C THR A 19 -43.32 -7.74 34.46
N ALA A 20 -43.37 -7.17 33.26
CA ALA A 20 -42.17 -6.86 32.48
C ALA A 20 -41.30 -5.89 33.29
N ARG A 21 -40.09 -6.32 33.69
CA ARG A 21 -39.07 -5.42 34.24
C ARG A 21 -38.76 -4.37 33.16
N LYS A 22 -39.23 -3.15 33.36
CA LYS A 22 -38.84 -1.98 32.56
C LYS A 22 -37.35 -1.76 32.78
N VAL A 23 -36.54 -2.19 31.83
CA VAL A 23 -35.12 -1.83 31.78
C VAL A 23 -35.06 -0.33 31.56
N ALA A 24 -34.44 0.41 32.48
CA ALA A 24 -34.39 1.86 32.42
C ALA A 24 -33.68 2.32 31.13
N PRO A 25 -34.26 3.23 30.33
CA PRO A 25 -33.75 3.63 29.01
C PRO A 25 -32.39 4.34 29.04
N TRP A 26 -31.85 4.62 30.23
CA TRP A 26 -30.60 5.35 30.45
C TRP A 26 -29.37 4.43 30.34
N ILE A 27 -29.53 3.12 30.57
CA ILE A 27 -28.42 2.14 30.48
C ILE A 27 -28.09 1.80 29.01
N LEU A 28 -29.06 1.92 28.11
CA LEU A 28 -28.86 1.76 26.66
C LEU A 28 -28.20 2.99 26.01
N ALA A 29 -28.40 4.19 26.56
CA ALA A 29 -27.83 5.43 26.04
C ALA A 29 -26.30 5.51 26.26
N CYS A 30 -25.80 5.03 27.40
CA CYS A 30 -24.35 5.01 27.67
C CYS A 30 -23.59 3.97 26.83
N GLY A 31 -24.21 2.82 26.52
CA GLY A 31 -23.61 1.80 25.64
C GLY A 31 -23.51 2.26 24.18
N PHE A 32 -24.47 3.08 23.73
CA PHE A 32 -24.47 3.62 22.35
C PHE A 32 -23.48 4.79 22.17
N LEU A 33 -23.24 5.58 23.23
CA LEU A 33 -22.27 6.68 23.24
C LEU A 33 -20.80 6.21 23.39
N LEU A 34 -20.56 5.03 23.98
CA LEU A 34 -19.23 4.41 24.04
C LEU A 34 -18.85 3.65 22.76
N CYS A 35 -19.80 3.38 21.87
CA CYS A 35 -19.57 2.72 20.58
C CYS A 35 -19.41 3.71 19.41
N SER A 36 -19.64 5.01 19.65
CA SER A 36 -19.53 6.08 18.64
C SER A 36 -18.18 6.81 18.68
N SER A 37 -17.30 6.48 19.62
CA SER A 37 -15.86 6.75 19.49
C SER A 37 -15.17 5.63 18.71
N VAL A 38 -15.69 5.32 17.52
CA VAL A 38 -14.78 4.91 16.45
C VAL A 38 -13.98 6.17 16.19
N LEU A 39 -12.82 6.26 16.83
CA LEU A 39 -11.80 7.21 16.44
C LEU A 39 -11.73 7.06 14.92
N PHE A 40 -12.04 8.14 14.20
CA PHE A 40 -11.37 8.40 12.95
C PHE A 40 -9.88 8.39 13.32
N LEU A 41 -9.26 7.21 13.28
CA LEU A 41 -7.87 7.12 12.91
C LEU A 41 -7.89 7.77 11.54
N GLY A 42 -7.52 9.05 11.52
CA GLY A 42 -7.33 9.77 10.28
C GLY A 42 -6.52 8.86 9.36
N ALA A 43 -6.76 8.97 8.07
CA ALA A 43 -5.68 8.73 7.14
C ALA A 43 -4.57 9.73 7.51
N GLU A 44 -3.78 9.42 8.56
CA GLU A 44 -2.46 10.00 8.75
C GLU A 44 -1.75 9.62 7.46
N GLY A 45 -1.58 10.62 6.57
CA GLY A 45 -0.97 10.41 5.26
C GLY A 45 0.29 9.57 5.46
N ALA A 46 0.30 8.37 4.89
CA ALA A 46 1.34 7.42 5.19
C ALA A 46 2.65 7.91 4.53
N ILE A 47 3.61 8.34 5.36
CA ILE A 47 4.88 8.90 4.89
C ILE A 47 5.87 7.77 4.64
N GLY A 48 6.57 7.85 3.52
CA GLY A 48 7.70 7.00 3.18
C GLY A 48 9.02 7.77 3.18
N VAL A 49 10.12 7.06 3.41
CA VAL A 49 11.47 7.63 3.34
C VAL A 49 12.42 6.74 2.52
N ASN A 50 13.41 7.37 1.92
CA ASN A 50 14.52 6.70 1.24
C ASN A 50 15.60 6.31 2.27
N TYR A 51 15.95 5.04 2.37
CA TYR A 51 17.05 4.60 3.24
C TYR A 51 18.35 4.50 2.44
N GLY A 52 19.08 5.62 2.37
CA GLY A 52 20.41 5.67 1.77
C GLY A 52 21.46 4.99 2.65
N MET A 53 22.29 4.13 2.06
CA MET A 53 23.28 3.31 2.79
C MET A 53 24.74 3.57 2.38
N ILE A 54 25.00 4.56 1.51
CA ILE A 54 26.35 4.93 1.08
C ILE A 54 26.95 5.91 2.12
N ALA A 55 27.44 5.36 3.23
CA ALA A 55 28.13 6.11 4.29
C ALA A 55 28.88 5.16 5.24
N ASN A 56 29.77 5.70 6.07
CA ASN A 56 30.62 4.92 7.00
C ASN A 56 30.30 5.13 8.49
N ASN A 57 29.22 5.85 8.81
CA ASN A 57 28.84 6.25 10.17
C ASN A 57 27.35 6.03 10.47
N LEU A 58 26.65 5.23 9.67
CA LEU A 58 25.22 4.97 9.84
C LEU A 58 24.94 4.03 11.02
N PRO A 59 23.79 4.17 11.71
CA PRO A 59 23.31 3.16 12.66
C PRO A 59 23.06 1.81 11.98
N THR A 60 23.02 0.74 12.78
CA THR A 60 22.64 -0.60 12.28
C THR A 60 21.20 -0.62 11.78
N PRO A 61 20.84 -1.51 10.83
CA PRO A 61 19.48 -1.60 10.30
C PRO A 61 18.41 -1.72 11.38
N ASP A 62 18.61 -2.55 12.42
CA ASP A 62 17.66 -2.69 13.53
C ASP A 62 17.37 -1.36 14.24
N LYS A 63 18.40 -0.53 14.45
CA LYS A 63 18.24 0.79 15.07
C LYS A 63 17.48 1.75 14.17
N VAL A 64 17.75 1.72 12.86
CA VAL A 64 17.05 2.55 11.88
C VAL A 64 15.58 2.14 11.79
N ILE A 65 15.28 0.84 11.71
CA ILE A 65 13.92 0.33 11.65
C ILE A 65 13.15 0.61 12.95
N ALA A 66 13.79 0.47 14.12
CA ALA A 66 13.19 0.87 15.39
C ALA A 66 12.88 2.37 15.42
N MET A 67 13.77 3.21 14.88
CA MET A 67 13.56 4.64 14.75
C MET A 67 12.39 4.94 13.80
N TYR A 68 12.26 4.25 12.67
CA TYR A 68 11.14 4.42 11.74
C TYR A 68 9.80 4.13 12.42
N LYS A 69 9.71 3.02 13.17
CA LYS A 69 8.51 2.70 13.95
C LYS A 69 8.20 3.76 14.99
N ALA A 70 9.20 4.25 15.73
CA ALA A 70 9.03 5.29 16.74
C ALA A 70 8.53 6.62 16.15
N ASN A 71 8.88 6.90 14.89
CA ASN A 71 8.50 8.12 14.17
C ASN A 71 7.31 7.93 13.21
N LYS A 72 6.58 6.82 13.31
CA LYS A 72 5.41 6.50 12.45
C LYS A 72 5.70 6.52 10.94
N ILE A 73 6.93 6.22 10.54
CA ILE A 73 7.30 6.07 9.13
C ILE A 73 6.70 4.75 8.64
N SER A 74 5.84 4.83 7.62
CA SER A 74 5.01 3.71 7.16
C SER A 74 5.61 2.97 5.97
N TYR A 75 6.49 3.65 5.20
CA TYR A 75 7.16 3.06 4.04
C TYR A 75 8.66 3.35 4.02
N VAL A 76 9.42 2.42 3.45
CA VAL A 76 10.84 2.60 3.16
C VAL A 76 11.15 2.20 1.72
N ARG A 77 11.97 3.00 1.05
CA ARG A 77 12.61 2.63 -0.21
C ARG A 77 14.08 2.26 0.02
N LEU A 78 14.45 1.08 -0.48
CA LEU A 78 15.83 0.62 -0.59
C LEU A 78 16.26 0.74 -2.06
N PHE A 79 17.39 1.38 -2.34
CA PHE A 79 17.88 1.57 -3.72
C PHE A 79 18.52 0.30 -4.31
N HIS A 80 18.94 -0.62 -3.45
CA HIS A 80 19.52 -1.91 -3.82
C HIS A 80 19.07 -2.97 -2.81
N PRO A 81 19.14 -4.26 -3.16
CA PRO A 81 18.77 -5.30 -2.22
C PRO A 81 19.82 -5.47 -1.12
N ASP A 82 19.38 -5.42 0.14
CA ASP A 82 20.22 -5.66 1.32
C ASP A 82 19.50 -6.63 2.27
N THR A 83 20.06 -7.83 2.45
CA THR A 83 19.45 -8.87 3.28
C THR A 83 19.51 -8.57 4.77
N THR A 84 20.44 -7.73 5.23
CA THR A 84 20.52 -7.28 6.62
C THR A 84 19.35 -6.36 6.94
N VAL A 85 19.06 -5.41 6.05
CA VAL A 85 17.91 -4.50 6.18
C VAL A 85 16.59 -5.27 6.04
N LEU A 86 16.49 -6.17 5.06
CA LEU A 86 15.30 -7.01 4.90
C LEU A 86 15.05 -7.91 6.11
N THR A 87 16.11 -8.37 6.78
CA THR A 87 15.99 -9.11 8.04
C THR A 87 15.42 -8.23 9.15
N ALA A 88 15.94 -7.00 9.32
CA ALA A 88 15.44 -6.04 10.30
C ALA A 88 13.97 -5.65 10.06
N LEU A 89 13.52 -5.68 8.80
CA LEU A 89 12.16 -5.32 8.40
C LEU A 89 11.10 -6.41 8.68
N ARG A 90 11.51 -7.64 9.00
CA ARG A 90 10.58 -8.77 9.22
C ARG A 90 9.60 -8.46 10.36
N GLY A 91 8.30 -8.63 10.10
CA GLY A 91 7.23 -8.47 11.08
C GLY A 91 7.00 -7.03 11.55
N THR A 92 7.62 -6.03 10.89
CA THR A 92 7.50 -4.63 11.32
C THR A 92 6.22 -3.97 10.83
N GLY A 93 5.67 -4.45 9.71
CA GLY A 93 4.54 -3.84 9.00
C GLY A 93 4.91 -2.64 8.14
N ILE A 94 6.18 -2.21 8.12
CA ILE A 94 6.66 -1.14 7.24
C ILE A 94 6.64 -1.65 5.80
N GLY A 95 5.97 -0.92 4.91
CA GLY A 95 5.93 -1.29 3.50
C GLY A 95 7.26 -0.97 2.78
N VAL A 96 7.72 -1.88 1.94
CA VAL A 96 9.06 -1.83 1.33
C VAL A 96 8.98 -1.66 -0.18
N VAL A 97 9.63 -0.63 -0.70
CA VAL A 97 10.00 -0.52 -2.11
C VAL A 97 11.43 -1.04 -2.26
N LEU A 98 11.60 -2.17 -2.94
CA LEU A 98 12.89 -2.83 -3.12
C LEU A 98 13.44 -2.54 -4.52
N GLY A 99 14.51 -1.76 -4.63
CA GLY A 99 15.18 -1.49 -5.89
C GLY A 99 16.20 -2.54 -6.28
N THR A 100 16.30 -2.79 -7.58
CA THR A 100 17.45 -3.45 -8.20
C THR A 100 18.62 -2.46 -8.32
N LEU A 101 19.83 -2.97 -8.45
CA LEU A 101 20.96 -2.18 -8.93
C LEU A 101 20.74 -1.80 -10.41
N ASN A 102 21.23 -0.63 -10.82
CA ASN A 102 21.19 -0.23 -12.23
C ASN A 102 22.15 -1.09 -13.06
N GLU A 103 23.26 -1.51 -12.45
CA GLU A 103 24.30 -2.36 -13.05
C GLU A 103 23.79 -3.76 -13.37
N ASP A 104 22.83 -4.26 -12.60
CA ASP A 104 22.19 -5.57 -12.81
C ASP A 104 21.11 -5.52 -13.91
N LEU A 105 20.66 -4.34 -14.31
CA LEU A 105 19.45 -4.18 -15.12
C LEU A 105 19.54 -4.87 -16.49
N ALA A 106 20.70 -4.79 -17.14
CA ALA A 106 20.93 -5.46 -18.41
C ALA A 106 20.86 -6.99 -18.28
N HIS A 107 21.43 -7.57 -17.20
CA HIS A 107 21.37 -9.01 -16.95
C HIS A 107 19.97 -9.46 -16.55
N LEU A 108 19.27 -8.69 -15.71
CA LEU A 108 17.86 -8.93 -15.38
C LEU A 108 16.98 -8.94 -16.63
N ALA A 109 17.32 -8.13 -17.64
CA ALA A 109 16.63 -8.06 -18.92
C ALA A 109 16.93 -9.25 -19.84
N SER A 110 18.18 -9.72 -19.90
CA SER A 110 18.61 -10.71 -20.90
C SER A 110 18.65 -12.15 -20.39
N ASP A 111 18.69 -12.38 -19.08
CA ASP A 111 18.86 -13.69 -18.47
C ASP A 111 17.78 -13.98 -17.41
N GLU A 112 16.82 -14.83 -17.78
CA GLU A 112 15.73 -15.25 -16.89
C GLU A 112 16.24 -15.98 -15.64
N SER A 113 17.36 -16.71 -15.73
CA SER A 113 17.95 -17.44 -14.61
C SER A 113 18.61 -16.49 -13.60
N PHE A 114 19.15 -15.37 -14.08
CA PHE A 114 19.63 -14.29 -13.23
C PHE A 114 18.48 -13.65 -12.46
N ALA A 115 17.37 -13.32 -13.14
CA ALA A 115 16.17 -12.79 -12.48
C ALA A 115 15.58 -13.78 -11.45
N ALA A 116 15.53 -15.07 -11.77
CA ALA A 116 15.10 -16.12 -10.85
C ALA A 116 16.00 -16.19 -9.60
N SER A 117 17.32 -16.10 -9.78
CA SER A 117 18.29 -16.09 -8.68
C SER A 117 18.16 -14.83 -7.82
N TRP A 118 17.97 -13.66 -8.44
CA TRP A 118 17.74 -12.41 -7.74
C TRP A 118 16.50 -12.49 -6.83
N VAL A 119 15.37 -12.98 -7.36
CA VAL A 119 14.14 -13.19 -6.58
C VAL A 119 14.34 -14.21 -5.46
N ALA A 120 15.04 -15.32 -5.74
CA ALA A 120 15.33 -16.36 -4.76
C ALA A 120 16.21 -15.86 -3.60
N SER A 121 17.11 -14.91 -3.86
CA SER A 121 17.99 -14.32 -2.83
C SER A 121 17.31 -13.22 -2.03
N TYR A 122 16.58 -12.32 -2.68
CA TYR A 122 16.20 -11.04 -2.06
C TYR A 122 14.72 -10.88 -1.76
N VAL A 123 13.85 -11.70 -2.36
CA VAL A 123 12.39 -11.57 -2.18
C VAL A 123 11.81 -12.80 -1.52
N LYS A 124 12.04 -13.98 -2.10
CA LYS A 124 11.42 -15.24 -1.65
C LYS A 124 11.66 -15.55 -0.15
N PRO A 125 12.87 -15.39 0.42
CA PRO A 125 13.12 -15.73 1.84
C PRO A 125 12.43 -14.79 2.84
N PHE A 126 11.98 -13.63 2.35
CA PHE A 126 11.36 -12.56 3.14
C PHE A 126 9.86 -12.44 2.85
N ALA A 127 9.35 -13.11 1.80
CA ALA A 127 7.94 -13.16 1.48
C ALA A 127 7.12 -13.66 2.68
N GLY A 128 6.05 -12.94 3.03
CA GLY A 128 5.20 -13.21 4.19
C GLY A 128 5.71 -12.65 5.52
N ALA A 129 6.99 -12.27 5.62
CA ALA A 129 7.54 -11.59 6.80
C ALA A 129 7.82 -10.10 6.54
N VAL A 130 8.18 -9.73 5.31
CA VAL A 130 8.38 -8.35 4.86
C VAL A 130 7.20 -7.94 3.98
N THR A 131 6.68 -6.75 4.22
CA THR A 131 5.57 -6.17 3.45
C THR A 131 6.10 -5.48 2.20
N PHE A 132 6.39 -6.24 1.15
CA PHE A 132 6.80 -5.65 -0.14
C PHE A 132 5.63 -4.91 -0.77
N ARG A 133 5.82 -3.61 -1.04
CA ARG A 133 4.84 -2.76 -1.74
C ARG A 133 5.10 -2.74 -3.24
N TYR A 134 6.37 -2.63 -3.64
CA TYR A 134 6.83 -2.65 -5.03
C TYR A 134 8.26 -3.19 -5.12
N ILE A 135 8.60 -3.77 -6.27
CA ILE A 135 9.99 -3.96 -6.71
C ILE A 135 10.25 -2.99 -7.86
N THR A 136 11.37 -2.28 -7.84
CA THR A 136 11.74 -1.35 -8.93
C THR A 136 12.91 -1.89 -9.75
N ALA A 137 12.68 -2.14 -11.03
CA ALA A 137 13.71 -2.45 -12.03
C ALA A 137 14.31 -1.15 -12.57
N GLY A 138 15.45 -0.76 -12.00
CA GLY A 138 16.15 0.48 -12.34
C GLY A 138 15.68 1.71 -11.55
N ASN A 139 16.61 2.67 -11.43
CA ASN A 139 16.43 3.99 -10.84
C ASN A 139 16.87 5.07 -11.83
N GLU A 140 15.92 5.89 -12.29
CA GLU A 140 16.17 7.09 -13.10
C GLU A 140 16.96 6.79 -14.39
N VAL A 141 16.72 5.60 -14.96
CA VAL A 141 17.39 5.12 -16.18
C VAL A 141 16.62 5.49 -17.46
N ILE A 142 15.49 6.18 -17.32
CA ILE A 142 14.66 6.66 -18.43
C ILE A 142 14.57 8.19 -18.34
N PRO A 143 14.97 8.92 -19.40
CA PRO A 143 15.61 8.42 -20.62
C PRO A 143 17.06 7.98 -20.38
N GLY A 144 17.59 7.09 -21.22
CA GLY A 144 19.00 6.65 -21.15
C GLY A 144 19.23 5.28 -21.79
N ASP A 145 20.49 4.90 -21.97
CA ASP A 145 20.89 3.64 -22.62
C ASP A 145 20.30 2.42 -21.89
N LEU A 146 20.33 2.47 -20.55
CA LEU A 146 19.76 1.45 -19.68
C LEU A 146 18.23 1.37 -19.75
N GLY A 147 17.55 2.42 -20.21
CA GLY A 147 16.09 2.47 -20.34
C GLY A 147 15.52 1.37 -21.24
N THR A 148 16.29 0.93 -22.24
CA THR A 148 15.90 -0.16 -23.14
C THR A 148 15.77 -1.52 -22.42
N HIS A 149 16.43 -1.68 -21.27
CA HIS A 149 16.41 -2.91 -20.47
C HIS A 149 15.27 -2.95 -19.45
N VAL A 150 14.61 -1.83 -19.15
CA VAL A 150 13.60 -1.75 -18.08
C VAL A 150 12.44 -2.71 -18.31
N LEU A 151 11.79 -2.66 -19.48
CA LEU A 151 10.61 -3.48 -19.74
C LEU A 151 10.92 -4.99 -19.75
N PRO A 152 11.98 -5.48 -20.42
CA PRO A 152 12.38 -6.88 -20.30
C PRO A 152 12.72 -7.29 -18.86
N ALA A 153 13.43 -6.45 -18.10
CA ALA A 153 13.76 -6.75 -16.71
C ALA A 153 12.50 -6.87 -15.82
N ILE A 154 11.53 -5.96 -15.97
CA ILE A 154 10.24 -6.04 -15.29
C ILE A 154 9.58 -7.40 -15.56
N ARG A 155 9.47 -7.80 -16.83
CA ARG A 155 8.82 -9.07 -17.22
C ARG A 155 9.53 -10.30 -16.64
N ASN A 156 10.85 -10.30 -16.64
CA ASN A 156 11.62 -11.42 -16.11
C ASN A 156 11.49 -11.52 -14.58
N ILE A 157 11.50 -10.39 -13.87
CA ILE A 157 11.27 -10.36 -12.41
C ILE A 157 9.84 -10.80 -12.09
N GLU A 158 8.82 -10.33 -12.80
CA GLU A 158 7.43 -10.77 -12.62
C GLU A 158 7.28 -12.29 -12.82
N THR A 159 7.91 -12.82 -13.88
CA THR A 159 7.92 -14.25 -14.17
C THR A 159 8.60 -15.04 -13.05
N ALA A 160 9.75 -14.56 -12.57
CA ALA A 160 10.48 -15.15 -11.46
C ALA A 160 9.69 -15.13 -10.14
N LEU A 161 9.01 -14.03 -9.82
CA LEU A 161 8.14 -13.91 -8.63
C LEU A 161 7.01 -14.94 -8.69
N LYS A 162 6.33 -15.02 -9.84
CA LYS A 162 5.26 -15.99 -10.07
C LYS A 162 5.75 -17.42 -9.92
N ALA A 163 6.89 -17.76 -10.53
CA ALA A 163 7.50 -19.08 -10.43
C ALA A 163 7.94 -19.42 -8.98
N ALA A 164 8.36 -18.41 -8.21
CA ALA A 164 8.73 -18.55 -6.81
C ALA A 164 7.52 -18.67 -5.86
N GLY A 165 6.28 -18.52 -6.36
CA GLY A 165 5.06 -18.50 -5.55
C GLY A 165 4.85 -17.20 -4.77
N VAL A 166 5.56 -16.13 -5.13
CA VAL A 166 5.39 -14.80 -4.54
C VAL A 166 4.36 -14.04 -5.35
N THR A 167 3.19 -13.78 -4.76
CA THR A 167 2.08 -13.08 -5.42
C THR A 167 1.81 -11.73 -4.76
N GLY A 168 1.15 -10.83 -5.49
CA GLY A 168 0.72 -9.53 -4.95
C GLY A 168 1.82 -8.48 -4.77
N VAL A 169 3.01 -8.71 -5.32
CA VAL A 169 4.12 -7.73 -5.34
C VAL A 169 4.27 -7.20 -6.77
N PRO A 170 3.78 -5.97 -7.07
CA PRO A 170 3.94 -5.38 -8.39
C PRO A 170 5.40 -5.02 -8.67
N VAL A 171 5.80 -5.11 -9.93
CA VAL A 171 7.12 -4.69 -10.42
C VAL A 171 6.94 -3.44 -11.26
N THR A 172 7.76 -2.43 -11.02
CA THR A 172 7.72 -1.13 -11.71
C THR A 172 9.14 -0.64 -11.97
N THR A 173 9.31 0.62 -12.38
CA THR A 173 10.61 1.30 -12.46
C THR A 173 10.51 2.66 -11.76
N ALA A 174 11.61 3.14 -11.19
CA ALA A 174 11.66 4.51 -10.69
C ALA A 174 12.06 5.44 -11.83
N VAL A 175 11.18 6.36 -12.19
CA VAL A 175 11.42 7.39 -13.21
C VAL A 175 11.84 8.70 -12.56
N GLU A 176 12.77 9.39 -13.19
CA GLU A 176 13.08 10.77 -12.82
C GLU A 176 11.90 11.64 -13.25
N THR A 177 11.35 12.44 -12.33
CA THR A 177 10.20 13.32 -12.64
C THR A 177 10.49 14.73 -12.16
N TYR A 178 10.42 15.69 -13.09
CA TYR A 178 10.50 17.11 -12.81
C TYR A 178 9.11 17.72 -12.96
N LEU A 179 8.53 18.21 -11.86
CA LEU A 179 7.34 19.06 -11.92
C LEU A 179 7.78 20.49 -12.20
N PHE A 180 7.66 20.90 -13.47
CA PHE A 180 8.13 22.20 -13.93
C PHE A 180 7.20 23.34 -13.55
N ALA A 181 5.89 23.18 -13.74
CA ALA A 181 4.89 24.19 -13.43
C ALA A 181 3.63 23.58 -12.83
N MET A 182 2.98 24.32 -11.92
CA MET A 182 1.67 23.93 -11.38
C MET A 182 0.54 24.26 -12.35
N PHE A 183 0.64 25.37 -13.07
CA PHE A 183 -0.40 25.86 -13.97
C PHE A 183 0.16 26.06 -15.39
N ASN A 184 -0.68 25.88 -16.40
CA ASN A 184 -0.35 26.29 -17.76
C ASN A 184 -0.24 27.82 -17.85
N GLU A 185 0.85 28.32 -18.42
CA GLU A 185 1.20 29.74 -18.45
C GLU A 185 0.86 30.37 -19.80
N ASN A 186 -0.37 30.87 -19.96
CA ASN A 186 -0.90 31.33 -21.26
C ASN A 186 -0.14 32.50 -21.93
N GLN A 187 0.74 33.21 -21.21
CA GLN A 187 1.57 34.29 -21.76
C GLN A 187 2.95 33.84 -22.24
N LYS A 188 3.32 32.57 -22.07
CA LYS A 188 4.55 32.03 -22.67
C LYS A 188 4.44 31.99 -24.20
N PRO A 189 5.57 32.08 -24.92
CA PRO A 189 5.58 31.84 -26.36
C PRO A 189 4.87 30.52 -26.68
N GLU A 190 4.08 30.51 -27.75
CA GLU A 190 3.36 29.32 -28.19
C GLU A 190 4.35 28.17 -28.44
N GLY A 191 4.07 27.03 -27.82
CA GLY A 191 4.98 25.88 -27.83
C GLY A 191 4.84 25.01 -26.59
N THR A 192 5.83 24.14 -26.38
CA THR A 192 5.77 23.10 -25.34
C THR A 192 5.63 23.66 -23.92
N GLU A 193 6.31 24.77 -23.62
CA GLU A 193 6.33 25.34 -22.26
C GLU A 193 4.99 25.90 -21.79
N GLN A 194 4.09 26.26 -22.71
CA GLN A 194 2.75 26.76 -22.37
C GLN A 194 1.87 25.66 -21.73
N HIS A 195 2.28 24.39 -21.85
CA HIS A 195 1.51 23.20 -21.45
C HIS A 195 2.20 22.34 -20.37
N PHE A 196 3.16 22.90 -19.64
CA PHE A 196 3.90 22.19 -18.57
C PHE A 196 3.18 22.18 -17.21
N GLY A 197 2.02 22.82 -17.10
CA GLY A 197 1.22 22.85 -15.89
C GLY A 197 0.52 21.53 -15.63
N LEU A 198 0.52 21.09 -14.37
CA LEU A 198 -0.36 19.99 -13.92
C LEU A 198 -1.85 20.36 -13.95
N PHE A 199 -2.16 21.66 -13.84
CA PHE A 199 -3.51 22.20 -13.79
C PHE A 199 -3.70 23.32 -14.82
N GLN A 200 -4.94 23.53 -15.23
CA GLN A 200 -5.36 24.77 -15.86
C GLN A 200 -5.58 25.86 -14.78
N PRO A 201 -5.61 27.16 -15.13
CA PRO A 201 -5.88 28.23 -14.17
C PRO A 201 -7.22 28.10 -13.42
N ASP A 202 -8.18 27.36 -13.98
CA ASP A 202 -9.47 27.04 -13.34
C ASP A 202 -9.39 25.85 -12.35
N MET A 203 -8.18 25.36 -12.08
CA MET A 203 -7.85 24.21 -11.22
C MET A 203 -8.27 22.84 -11.77
N SER A 204 -8.77 22.74 -13.01
CA SER A 204 -8.95 21.45 -13.65
C SER A 204 -7.61 20.80 -13.94
N ALA A 205 -7.50 19.48 -13.70
CA ALA A 205 -6.28 18.73 -13.93
C ALA A 205 -6.03 18.56 -15.45
N VAL A 206 -4.79 18.81 -15.88
CA VAL A 206 -4.34 18.56 -17.26
C VAL A 206 -4.02 17.08 -17.45
N TYR A 207 -3.43 16.47 -16.42
CA TYR A 207 -3.07 15.05 -16.39
C TYR A 207 -3.78 14.36 -15.21
N PRO A 208 -4.17 13.08 -15.33
CA PRO A 208 -4.77 12.32 -14.24
C PRO A 208 -3.71 11.98 -13.19
N VAL A 209 -3.39 12.95 -12.33
CA VAL A 209 -2.45 12.80 -11.22
C VAL A 209 -3.22 12.88 -9.91
N ASP A 210 -3.10 11.86 -9.08
CA ASP A 210 -3.65 11.83 -7.72
C ASP A 210 -2.51 11.92 -6.70
N PHE A 211 -2.56 12.94 -5.85
CA PHE A 211 -1.60 13.16 -4.77
C PHE A 211 -2.12 12.67 -3.42
N ALA A 212 -3.36 12.16 -3.35
CA ALA A 212 -3.87 11.52 -2.15
C ALA A 212 -3.17 10.17 -1.95
N ALA A 213 -2.59 9.96 -0.77
CA ALA A 213 -1.99 8.69 -0.43
C ALA A 213 -3.08 7.60 -0.32
N GLY A 214 -3.08 6.62 -1.24
CA GLY A 214 -3.61 5.29 -0.94
C GLY A 214 -4.88 4.79 -1.65
N SER A 215 -5.22 5.23 -2.87
CA SER A 215 -6.36 4.67 -3.63
C SER A 215 -5.95 3.92 -4.90
N TYR A 216 -5.24 2.80 -4.75
CA TYR A 216 -5.14 1.74 -5.78
C TYR A 216 -5.08 0.36 -5.14
#